data_AF-A0A1R0KUA6-F1
#
_entry.id   AF-A0A1R0KUA6-F1
#
_cell.length_a   1.000
_cell.length_b   1.000
_cell.length_c   1.000
_cell.angle_alpha   90.00
_cell.angle_beta   90.00
_cell.angle_gamma   90.00
#
_symmetry.space_group_name_H-M   'P 1'
#
loop_
_entity.id
_entity.type
_entity.pdbx_description
1 polymer ?
#
loop_
_entity_poly.entity_id
_entity_poly.type
_entity_poly.pdbx_seq_one_letter_code
_entity_poly.pdbx_strand_id
1 'polypeptide(L)'
;MVGHRRTRKPGTSTTRPRHHDNAKAQLLERLDAATDATGRLQAAMDYLRGAHVRATRRGEPGADDVLDSASHALVRAGDRLIQ
;
A
#
# COMPACT_ATOMS: atom_id res chain seq x y z
N MET A 1 -1.01 9.90 -40.17
CA MET A 1 -0.98 10.42 -38.78
C MET A 1 -0.09 9.52 -37.94
N VAL A 2 1.16 9.93 -37.71
CA VAL A 2 2.14 9.14 -36.95
C VAL A 2 1.92 9.42 -35.47
N GLY A 3 1.35 8.45 -34.76
CA GLY A 3 1.15 8.52 -33.31
C GLY A 3 2.49 8.74 -32.62
N HIS A 4 2.66 9.91 -31.99
CA HIS A 4 3.80 10.20 -31.14
C HIS A 4 3.84 9.20 -29.98
N ARG A 5 4.61 8.13 -30.14
CA ARG A 5 4.89 7.18 -29.07
C ARG A 5 5.84 7.88 -28.12
N ARG A 6 5.31 8.41 -27.00
CA ARG A 6 6.11 9.00 -25.92
C ARG A 6 7.11 7.97 -25.40
N THR A 7 8.34 8.01 -25.90
CA THR A 7 9.47 7.23 -25.39
C THR A 7 9.87 7.81 -24.04
N ARG A 8 9.66 7.04 -22.97
CA ARG A 8 10.04 7.44 -21.60
C ARG A 8 11.56 7.35 -21.45
N LYS A 9 12.14 8.28 -20.68
CA LYS A 9 13.57 8.27 -20.36
C LYS A 9 13.95 6.98 -19.61
N PRO A 10 15.02 6.27 -20.02
CA PRO A 10 15.53 5.14 -19.28
C PRO A 10 15.98 5.61 -17.88
N GLY A 11 15.59 4.85 -16.83
CA GLY A 11 15.87 5.19 -15.43
C GLY A 11 14.72 5.85 -14.66
N THR A 12 13.63 6.24 -15.32
CA THR A 12 12.44 6.71 -14.59
C THR A 12 11.74 5.51 -13.98
N SER A 13 11.78 5.39 -12.64
CA SER A 13 11.01 4.37 -11.90
C SER A 13 9.59 4.30 -12.47
N THR A 14 9.17 3.09 -12.84
CA THR A 14 7.82 2.87 -13.35
C THR A 14 6.81 3.41 -12.34
N THR A 15 5.60 3.75 -12.76
CA THR A 15 4.61 4.33 -11.84
C THR A 15 4.28 3.38 -10.66
N ARG A 16 4.63 2.09 -10.77
CA ARG A 16 4.28 0.99 -9.86
C ARG A 16 4.98 1.04 -8.48
N PRO A 17 6.33 1.07 -8.36
CA PRO A 17 6.99 1.25 -7.06
C PRO A 17 6.49 2.50 -6.35
N ARG A 18 6.39 3.61 -7.10
CA ARG A 18 5.81 4.87 -6.61
C ARG A 18 4.39 4.72 -6.06
N HIS A 19 3.55 3.87 -6.66
CA HIS A 19 2.19 3.63 -6.15
C HIS A 19 2.18 2.87 -4.82
N HIS A 20 3.06 1.89 -4.62
CA HIS A 20 3.17 1.21 -3.33
C HIS A 20 3.74 2.14 -2.26
N ASP A 21 4.80 2.86 -2.57
CA ASP A 21 5.44 3.82 -1.64
C ASP A 21 4.46 4.92 -1.23
N ASN A 22 3.70 5.47 -2.18
CA ASN A 22 2.68 6.48 -1.90
C ASN A 22 1.52 5.90 -1.07
N ALA A 23 1.07 4.68 -1.36
CA ALA A 23 0.00 4.05 -0.58
C ALA A 23 0.46 3.73 0.85
N LYS A 24 1.73 3.33 1.03
CA LYS A 24 2.34 3.10 2.33
C LYS A 24 2.48 4.41 3.10
N ALA A 25 2.93 5.50 2.46
CA ALA A 25 2.99 6.82 3.07
C ALA A 25 1.62 7.31 3.54
N GLN A 26 0.58 7.14 2.71
CA GLN A 26 -0.80 7.46 3.10
C GLN A 26 -1.32 6.61 4.26
N LEU A 27 -0.97 5.33 4.31
CA LEU A 27 -1.32 4.49 5.46
C LEU A 27 -0.70 5.05 6.74
N LEU A 28 0.60 5.36 6.72
CA LEU A 28 1.31 5.88 7.89
C LEU A 28 0.68 7.19 8.37
N GLU A 29 0.38 8.11 7.44
CA GLU A 29 -0.31 9.37 7.75
C GLU A 29 -1.68 9.13 8.40
N ARG A 30 -2.48 8.17 7.89
CA ARG A 30 -3.78 7.82 8.48
C ARG A 30 -3.65 7.16 9.85
N LEU A 31 -2.61 6.35 10.08
CA LEU A 31 -2.35 5.73 11.37
C LEU A 31 -1.93 6.75 12.44
N ASP A 32 -1.13 7.73 12.05
CA ASP A 32 -0.67 8.82 12.92
C ASP A 32 -1.80 9.82 13.22
N ALA A 33 -2.65 10.12 12.23
CA ALA A 33 -3.80 11.01 12.41
C ALA A 33 -4.95 10.39 13.22
N ALA A 34 -5.05 9.05 13.27
CA ALA A 34 -6.09 8.36 14.02
C ALA A 34 -5.84 8.44 15.54
N THR A 35 -6.82 9.02 16.25
CA THR A 35 -6.82 9.23 17.69
C THR A 35 -7.25 7.99 18.48
N ASP A 36 -8.10 7.15 17.90
CA ASP A 36 -8.58 5.92 18.51
C ASP A 36 -7.99 4.67 17.84
N ALA A 37 -7.96 3.58 18.59
CA ALA A 37 -7.37 2.33 18.13
C ALA A 37 -8.23 1.65 17.04
N THR A 38 -9.55 1.89 17.04
CA THR A 38 -10.48 1.43 16.00
C THR A 38 -10.21 2.10 14.66
N GLY A 39 -9.98 3.41 14.62
CA GLY A 39 -9.63 4.13 13.39
C GLY A 39 -8.29 3.67 12.80
N ARG A 40 -7.32 3.35 13.66
CA ARG A 40 -6.04 2.74 13.23
C ARG A 40 -6.23 1.36 12.62
N LEU A 41 -7.06 0.51 13.24
CA LEU A 41 -7.37 -0.81 12.72
C LEU A 41 -8.07 -0.72 11.35
N GLN A 42 -9.02 0.20 11.21
CA GLN A 42 -9.74 0.38 9.96
C GLN A 42 -8.83 0.86 8.82
N ALA A 43 -7.91 1.79 9.10
CA ALA A 43 -6.91 2.22 8.12
C ALA A 43 -5.98 1.08 7.69
N ALA A 44 -5.56 0.23 8.64
CA ALA A 44 -4.72 -0.94 8.33
C ALA A 44 -5.48 -1.99 7.49
N MET A 45 -6.76 -2.26 7.81
CA MET A 45 -7.60 -3.16 7.02
C MET A 45 -7.85 -2.65 5.60
N ASP A 46 -8.12 -1.35 5.43
CA ASP A 46 -8.28 -0.72 4.11
C ASP A 46 -7.03 -0.93 3.24
N TYR A 47 -5.85 -0.74 3.84
CA TYR A 47 -4.58 -0.93 3.16
C TYR A 47 -4.34 -2.39 2.77
N LEU A 48 -4.60 -3.34 3.67
CA LEU A 48 -4.50 -4.78 3.39
C LEU A 48 -5.46 -5.20 2.27
N ARG A 49 -6.70 -4.72 2.30
CA ARG A 49 -7.70 -5.01 1.25
C ARG A 49 -7.23 -4.50 -0.11
N GLY A 50 -6.69 -3.28 -0.16
CA GLY A 50 -6.11 -2.71 -1.37
C GLY A 50 -4.88 -3.48 -1.87
N ALA A 51 -4.02 -3.92 -0.95
CA ALA A 51 -2.86 -4.78 -1.25
C ALA A 51 -3.31 -6.13 -1.84
N HIS A 52 -4.29 -6.79 -1.23
CA HIS A 52 -4.81 -8.07 -1.67
C HIS A 52 -5.47 -7.99 -3.05
N VAL A 53 -6.28 -6.95 -3.32
CA VAL A 53 -6.88 -6.73 -4.65
C VAL A 53 -5.80 -6.49 -5.71
N ARG A 54 -4.70 -5.82 -5.37
CA ARG A 54 -3.57 -5.62 -6.30
C ARG A 54 -2.82 -6.92 -6.58
N ALA A 55 -2.54 -7.69 -5.52
CA ALA A 55 -1.88 -9.00 -5.60
C ALA A 55 -2.68 -10.02 -6.42
N THR A 56 -4.01 -10.05 -6.26
CA THR A 56 -4.89 -10.99 -6.97
C THR A 56 -5.20 -10.60 -8.41
N ARG A 57 -5.18 -9.30 -8.74
CA ARG A 57 -5.54 -8.82 -10.09
C ARG A 57 -4.50 -9.12 -11.17
N ARG A 58 -3.26 -9.47 -10.82
CA ARG A 58 -2.20 -9.91 -11.72
C ARG A 58 -1.20 -10.64 -10.86
N GLY A 59 -0.73 -11.82 -11.28
CA GLY A 59 0.41 -12.50 -10.66
C GLY A 59 1.63 -11.57 -10.62
N GLU A 60 1.68 -10.73 -9.59
CA GLU A 60 2.60 -9.61 -9.41
C GLU A 60 3.82 -10.14 -8.66
N PRO A 61 5.01 -10.10 -9.26
CA PRO A 61 6.22 -10.35 -8.49
C PRO A 61 6.36 -9.25 -7.42
N GLY A 62 6.49 -9.65 -6.15
CA GLY A 62 6.53 -8.75 -4.99
C GLY A 62 5.19 -8.56 -4.25
N ALA A 63 4.14 -9.28 -4.63
CA ALA A 63 2.88 -9.29 -3.88
C ALA A 63 3.05 -9.73 -2.42
N ASP A 64 3.97 -10.66 -2.16
CA ASP A 64 4.24 -11.18 -0.82
C ASP A 64 4.81 -10.10 0.10
N ASP A 65 5.77 -9.28 -0.36
CA ASP A 65 6.34 -8.18 0.44
C ASP A 65 5.29 -7.12 0.81
N VAL A 66 4.35 -6.88 -0.10
CA VAL A 66 3.25 -5.92 0.10
C VAL A 66 2.24 -6.47 1.12
N LEU A 67 1.92 -7.76 1.04
CA LEU A 67 1.04 -8.43 1.98
C LEU A 67 1.68 -8.56 3.37
N ASP A 68 2.97 -8.86 3.45
CA ASP A 68 3.72 -8.96 4.71
C ASP A 68 3.78 -7.60 5.45
N SER A 69 4.09 -6.52 4.71
CA SER A 69 4.03 -5.15 5.25
C SER A 69 2.64 -4.76 5.75
N ALA A 70 1.59 -5.15 5.01
CA ALA A 70 0.21 -4.88 5.41
C ALA A 70 -0.22 -5.69 6.65
N SER A 71 0.27 -6.93 6.77
CA SER A 71 0.01 -7.82 7.90
C SER A 71 0.63 -7.27 9.20
N HIS A 72 1.89 -6.83 9.14
CA HIS A 72 2.56 -6.19 10.28
C HIS A 72 1.85 -4.91 10.75
N ALA A 73 1.34 -4.10 9.83
CA ALA A 73 0.57 -2.91 10.18
C ALA A 73 -0.73 -3.27 10.93
N LEU A 74 -1.39 -4.36 10.52
CA LEU A 74 -2.60 -4.88 11.16
C LEU A 74 -2.35 -5.40 12.58
N VAL A 75 -1.29 -6.19 12.77
CA VAL A 75 -0.89 -6.69 14.10
C VAL A 75 -0.61 -5.52 15.03
N ARG A 76 0.19 -4.53 14.59
CA ARG A 76 0.52 -3.36 15.40
C ARG A 76 -0.70 -2.51 15.77
N ALA A 77 -1.70 -2.42 14.88
CA ALA A 77 -2.96 -1.75 15.19
C ALA A 77 -3.81 -2.55 16.20
N GLY A 78 -3.81 -3.89 16.07
CA GLY A 78 -4.47 -4.80 17.00
C GLY A 78 -3.87 -4.80 18.41
N ASP A 79 -2.55 -4.80 18.54
CA ASP A 79 -1.87 -4.75 19.84
C ASP A 79 -2.26 -3.50 20.64
N ARG A 80 -2.46 -2.36 19.95
CA ARG A 80 -2.89 -1.10 20.56
C ARG A 80 -4.38 -1.05 20.95
N LEU A 81 -5.18 -2.03 20.53
CA LEU A 81 -6.58 -2.18 20.97
C LEU A 81 -6.71 -2.96 22.28
N ILE A 82 -5.72 -3.80 22.60
CA ILE A 82 -5.74 -4.70 23.76
C ILE A 82 -5.14 -4.01 25.01
N GLN A 83 -4.27 -3.02 24.81
CA GLN A 83 -3.64 -2.20 25.86
C GLN A 83 -4.50 -1.02 26.28
#